data_AF-A0A0G1NBV5-F1
#
_entry.id   AF-A0A0G1NBV5-F1
#
_cell.length_a   1.000
_cell.length_b   1.000
_cell.length_c   1.000
_cell.angle_alpha   90.00
_cell.angle_beta   90.00
_cell.angle_gamma   90.00
#
_symmetry.space_group_name_H-M   'P 1'
#
loop_
_entity.id
_entity.type
_entity.pdbx_description
1 polymer ?
#
loop_
_entity_poly.entity_id
_entity_poly.type
_entity_poly.pdbx_seq_one_letter_code
_entity_poly.pdbx_strand_id
1 'polypeptide(L)' 'MEGDQPMYACPMHPEETSDQPGNCPQCGMAMVVKEEKSEDE' A
#
# COMPACT_ATOMS: atom_id res chain seq x y z
N MET A 1 -5.95 -12.02 17.73
CA MET A 1 -5.92 -10.62 17.29
C MET A 1 -5.35 -10.67 15.89
N GLU A 2 -6.24 -10.61 14.92
CA GLU A 2 -5.89 -10.59 13.49
C GLU A 2 -5.13 -9.29 13.27
N GLY A 3 -3.82 -9.44 12.99
CA GLY A 3 -2.94 -8.31 12.73
C GLY A 3 -3.25 -7.84 11.33
N ASP A 4 -3.90 -6.69 11.25
CA ASP A 4 -4.21 -6.08 9.98
C ASP A 4 -2.89 -5.54 9.39
N GLN A 5 -2.44 -6.18 8.32
CA GLN A 5 -1.20 -5.79 7.64
C GLN A 5 -1.53 -4.70 6.64
N PRO A 6 -0.81 -3.56 6.65
CA PRO A 6 -1.10 -2.48 5.72
C PRO A 6 -0.90 -2.97 4.28
N MET A 7 -1.98 -3.05 3.52
CA MET A 7 -1.91 -3.36 2.10
C MET A 7 -1.56 -2.08 1.35
N TYR A 8 -0.58 -2.12 0.47
CA TYR A 8 -0.17 -1.02 -0.38
C TYR A 8 -0.72 -1.23 -1.80
N ALA A 9 -1.12 -0.16 -2.47
CA ALA A 9 -1.60 -0.19 -3.84
C ALA A 9 -0.99 0.93 -4.66
N CYS A 10 -0.80 0.69 -5.95
CA CYS A 10 -0.35 1.74 -6.86
C CYS A 10 -1.54 2.64 -7.26
N PRO A 11 -1.42 3.98 -7.14
CA PRO A 11 -2.50 4.91 -7.50
C PRO A 11 -2.79 4.95 -9.01
N MET A 12 -1.84 4.55 -9.85
CA MET A 12 -2.01 4.47 -11.32
C MET A 12 -2.36 3.07 -11.81
N HIS A 13 -2.02 2.04 -11.03
CA HIS A 13 -2.25 0.63 -11.37
C HIS A 13 -2.97 -0.03 -10.21
N PRO A 14 -4.31 0.11 -10.10
CA PRO A 14 -5.07 -0.33 -8.93
C PRO A 14 -5.07 -1.85 -8.70
N GLU A 15 -4.69 -2.61 -9.74
CA GLU A 15 -4.46 -4.06 -9.70
C GLU A 15 -3.12 -4.42 -9.04
N GLU A 16 -2.15 -3.51 -9.05
CA GLU A 16 -0.86 -3.71 -8.39
C GLU A 16 -1.00 -3.41 -6.90
N THR A 17 -0.98 -4.48 -6.10
CA THR A 17 -1.02 -4.43 -4.64
C THR A 17 0.23 -5.08 -4.05
N SER A 18 0.61 -4.68 -2.85
CA SER A 18 1.78 -5.20 -2.14
C SER A 18 1.54 -5.20 -0.64
N ASP A 19 2.00 -6.24 0.06
CA ASP A 19 1.95 -6.31 1.52
C ASP A 19 3.12 -5.55 2.18
N GLN A 20 3.97 -4.89 1.38
CA GLN A 20 5.14 -4.15 1.85
C GLN A 20 5.19 -2.73 1.27
N PRO A 21 5.70 -1.76 2.03
CA PRO A 21 5.93 -0.42 1.51
C PRO A 21 7.00 -0.47 0.40
N GLY A 22 6.74 0.21 -0.71
CA GLY A 22 7.68 0.22 -1.84
C GLY A 22 7.22 1.04 -3.04
N ASN A 23 7.89 0.82 -4.17
CA ASN A 23 7.57 1.42 -5.46
C ASN A 23 6.87 0.40 -6.36
N CYS A 24 5.90 0.88 -7.14
CA CYS A 24 5.20 0.10 -8.13
C CYS A 24 6.18 -0.45 -9.19
N PRO A 25 6.19 -1.76 -9.46
CA PRO A 25 7.10 -2.35 -10.46
C PRO A 25 6.73 -1.97 -11.90
N GLN A 26 5.49 -1.55 -12.16
CA GLN A 26 5.04 -1.12 -13.49
C GLN A 26 5.49 0.30 -13.84
N CYS A 27 5.29 1.26 -12.94
CA CYS A 27 5.54 2.68 -13.22
C CYS A 27 6.61 3.34 -12.33
N GLY A 28 7.10 2.66 -11.30
CA GLY A 28 8.08 3.19 -10.36
C GLY A 28 7.53 4.19 -9.34
N MET A 29 6.23 4.51 -9.35
CA MET A 29 5.62 5.41 -8.37
C MET A 29 5.57 4.77 -6.97
N ALA A 30 5.64 5.60 -5.93
CA ALA A 30 5.46 5.15 -4.55
C ALA A 30 4.05 4.54 -4.37
N MET A 31 3.98 3.35 -3.79
CA MET A 31 2.71 2.72 -3.44
C MET A 31 2.11 3.42 -2.22
N VAL A 32 0.78 3.48 -2.17
CA VAL A 32 0.02 4.12 -1.09
C VAL A 32 -0.71 3.07 -0.26
N VAL A 33 -0.83 3.28 1.05
CA VAL A 33 -1.56 2.36 1.93
C VAL A 33 -3.05 2.37 1.56
N LYS A 34 -3.64 1.20 1.41
CA LYS A 34 -5.02 0.94 1.01
C LYS A 34 -5.96 0.78 2.22
N GLU A 35 -5.65 1.51 3.29
CA GLU A 35 -6.19 1.48 4.65
C GLU A 35 -5.59 0.40 5.56
N GLU A 36 -5.03 0.86 6.68
CA GLU A 36 -5.30 0.41 8.05
C GLU A 36 -5.02 1.57 9.00
N LYS A 37 -5.99 1.85 9.86
CA LYS A 37 -6.10 3.02 10.73
C LYS A 37 -4.93 3.10 11.72
N SER A 38 -4.03 4.07 11.57
CA SER A 38 -3.23 4.61 12.68
C SER A 38 -2.77 6.01 12.30
N GLU A 39 -3.54 6.98 12.82
CA GLU A 39 -3.17 8.39 12.93
C GLU A 39 -1.78 8.49 13.60
N ASP A 40 -0.86 9.23 12.96
CA ASP A 40 0.25 9.86 13.66
C ASP A 40 -0.23 11.28 13.99
N GLU A 41 -0.53 11.48 15.29
CA GLU A 41 -1.06 12.66 16.03
C GLU A 41 -2.57 12.90 16.13
#